data_AF-M4BWE2-F1
#
_entry.id   AF-M4BWE2-F1
#
_cell.length_a   1.000
_cell.length_b   1.000
_cell.length_c   1.000
_cell.angle_alpha   90.00
_cell.angle_beta   90.00
_cell.angle_gamma   90.00
#
_symmetry.space_group_name_H-M   'P 1'
#
loop_
_entity.id
_entity.type
_entity.pdbx_description
1 polymer ?
#
loop_
_entity_poly.entity_id
_entity_poly.type
_entity_poly.pdbx_seq_one_letter_code
_entity_poly.pdbx_strand_id
1 'polypeptide(L)'
;MGSGGDFERRRSELVLRQEVGDMNNVMDENVVKSYVDSVKEGGVLRDFLLHGNLAFVAHQTLFVHGGIINGDDGAGLSALGRVPDEPSKHFDSVLEWVDKLNAWYRSQIQDWIDYPHWNAKHSSRGGNELLKYVVPNYAGSVVVGRHLLAGGMPTPLPDKTASLLSKSGIRRVIIGHTPHGNCPTVIKQPQGQINTCPSDANVSRCHSVDGVSFEDVILCDTSYSDIQARDNRGSAASEVIVEPSGRVSVIGVLEDGQRIDNCT
;
A
#
# COMPACT_ATOMS: atom_id res chain seq x y z
N MET A 1 -1.49 0.21 17.76
CA MET A 1 -0.14 -0.17 17.32
C MET A 1 0.83 0.88 17.83
N GLY A 2 1.80 0.47 18.63
CA GLY A 2 3.11 1.12 18.74
C GLY A 2 4.12 0.04 18.38
N SER A 3 5.19 0.37 17.68
CA SER A 3 6.21 -0.64 17.40
C SER A 3 6.99 -0.88 18.70
N GLY A 4 7.15 -2.15 19.09
CA GLY A 4 7.83 -2.51 20.33
C GLY A 4 9.25 -1.93 20.34
N GLY A 5 9.58 -1.19 21.40
CA GLY A 5 10.88 -0.53 21.56
C GLY A 5 11.01 0.86 20.93
N ASP A 6 9.95 1.42 20.32
CA ASP A 6 10.00 2.76 19.72
C ASP A 6 10.40 3.87 20.70
N PHE A 7 10.03 3.72 21.98
CA PHE A 7 10.42 4.68 23.02
C PHE A 7 11.94 4.72 23.18
N GLU A 8 12.58 3.56 23.28
CA GLU A 8 14.04 3.45 23.45
C GLU A 8 14.82 3.74 22.16
N ARG A 9 14.25 3.42 21.00
CA ARG A 9 14.81 3.84 19.70
C ARG A 9 14.80 5.36 19.56
N ARG A 10 13.69 6.01 19.93
CA ARG A 10 13.62 7.48 19.95
C ARG A 10 14.59 8.08 20.95
N ARG A 11 14.76 7.48 22.13
CA ARG A 11 15.80 7.90 23.10
C ARG A 11 17.19 7.89 22.47
N SER A 12 17.53 6.78 21.81
CA SER A 12 18.82 6.64 21.10
C SER A 12 18.98 7.67 19.97
N GLU A 13 17.92 7.94 19.23
CA GLU A 13 17.88 8.95 18.16
C GLU A 13 18.15 10.37 18.69
N LEU A 14 17.55 10.76 19.81
CA LEU A 14 17.75 12.10 20.40
C LEU A 14 19.21 12.37 20.79
N VAL A 15 19.92 11.35 21.28
CA VAL A 15 21.35 11.41 21.59
C VAL A 15 22.17 11.58 20.32
N LEU A 16 21.87 10.78 19.28
CA LEU A 16 22.59 10.85 18.00
C LEU A 16 22.41 12.20 17.31
N ARG A 17 21.25 12.83 17.46
CA ARG A 17 20.97 14.18 16.92
C ARG A 17 21.57 15.31 17.75
N GLN A 18 22.20 15.00 18.89
CA GLN A 18 22.74 15.98 19.84
C GLN A 18 21.68 16.97 20.38
N GLU A 19 20.39 16.59 20.33
CA GLU A 19 19.28 17.40 20.84
C GLU A 19 19.21 17.35 22.37
N VAL A 20 19.77 16.29 22.95
CA VAL A 20 20.02 16.08 24.38
C VAL A 20 21.45 15.53 24.50
N GLY A 21 22.09 15.66 25.67
CA GLY A 21 23.45 15.15 25.90
C GLY A 21 23.57 13.61 25.84
N ASP A 22 24.29 12.99 26.77
CA ASP A 22 24.45 11.52 26.82
C ASP A 22 23.12 10.76 27.05
N MET A 23 23.04 9.49 26.62
CA MET A 23 21.92 8.55 26.82
C MET A 23 21.39 8.54 28.26
N ASN A 24 22.30 8.57 29.24
CA ASN A 24 21.96 8.54 30.66
C ASN A 24 21.22 9.80 31.15
N ASN A 25 21.22 10.87 30.35
CA ASN A 25 20.59 12.15 30.67
C ASN A 25 19.29 12.38 29.88
N VAL A 26 18.91 11.48 28.98
CA VAL A 26 17.63 11.59 28.27
C VAL A 26 16.55 11.00 29.17
N MET A 27 15.73 11.87 29.75
CA MET A 27 14.59 11.47 30.57
C MET A 27 13.40 11.08 29.69
N ASP A 28 12.45 10.34 30.25
CA ASP A 28 11.23 9.93 29.55
C ASP A 28 10.44 11.13 29.04
N GLU A 29 10.45 12.23 29.79
CA GLU A 29 9.83 13.50 29.40
C GLU A 29 10.45 14.07 28.12
N ASN A 30 11.75 13.89 27.89
CA ASN A 30 12.39 14.33 26.64
C ASN A 30 11.87 13.52 25.45
N VAL A 31 11.72 12.20 25.62
CA VAL A 31 11.19 11.31 24.57
C VAL A 31 9.74 11.66 24.25
N VAL A 32 8.89 11.79 25.27
CA VAL A 32 7.48 12.19 25.11
C VAL A 32 7.38 13.55 24.43
N LYS A 33 8.17 14.53 24.89
CA LYS A 33 8.22 15.86 24.28
C LYS A 33 8.60 15.80 22.80
N SER A 34 9.57 14.95 22.42
CA SER A 34 9.97 14.80 21.01
C SER A 34 8.83 14.26 20.12
N TYR A 35 8.02 13.32 20.62
CA TYR A 35 6.86 12.82 19.88
C TYR A 35 5.80 13.90 19.74
N VAL A 36 5.48 14.59 20.82
CA VAL A 36 4.51 15.69 20.82
C VAL A 36 4.95 16.81 19.88
N ASP A 37 6.24 17.19 19.90
CA ASP A 37 6.78 18.24 19.04
C ASP A 37 6.81 17.81 17.57
N SER A 38 7.07 16.53 17.28
CA SER A 38 7.11 16.04 15.90
C SER A 38 5.78 16.16 15.15
N VAL A 39 4.65 16.27 15.87
CA VAL A 39 3.30 16.45 15.29
C VAL A 39 2.77 17.88 15.42
N LYS A 40 3.52 18.80 16.04
CA LYS A 40 3.19 20.24 16.06
C LYS A 40 3.52 20.91 14.73
N GLU A 41 3.14 22.17 14.60
CA GLU A 41 3.57 23.02 13.47
C GLU A 41 5.10 23.06 13.37
N GLY A 42 5.63 22.83 12.17
CA GLY A 42 7.08 22.67 11.93
C GLY A 42 7.67 21.33 12.39
N GLY A 43 6.85 20.41 12.89
CA GLY A 43 7.26 19.07 13.29
C GLY A 43 7.34 18.11 12.10
N VAL A 44 8.40 17.30 12.05
CA VAL A 44 8.68 16.40 10.91
C VAL A 44 7.56 15.40 10.59
N LEU A 45 6.83 14.89 11.59
CA LEU A 45 5.71 13.97 11.35
C LEU A 45 4.49 14.72 10.83
N ARG A 46 4.24 15.95 11.29
CA ARG A 46 3.19 16.79 10.71
C ARG A 46 3.51 17.12 9.26
N ASP A 47 4.76 17.48 8.95
CA ASP A 47 5.19 17.76 7.59
C ASP A 47 5.07 16.51 6.70
N PHE A 48 5.46 15.33 7.21
CA PHE A 48 5.26 14.06 6.51
C PHE A 48 3.79 13.82 6.17
N LEU A 49 2.87 14.05 7.11
CA LEU A 49 1.43 13.92 6.88
C LEU A 49 0.89 14.97 5.90
N LEU A 50 1.37 16.21 5.94
CA LEU A 50 0.94 17.26 5.01
C LEU A 50 1.33 16.98 3.56
N HIS A 51 2.45 16.29 3.33
CA HIS A 51 2.92 15.87 2.01
C HIS A 51 2.49 14.45 1.62
N GLY A 52 1.73 13.77 2.48
CA GLY A 52 1.29 12.41 2.26
C GLY A 52 0.23 12.30 1.16
N ASN A 53 0.30 11.20 0.42
CA ASN A 53 -0.73 10.78 -0.52
C ASN A 53 -1.11 9.32 -0.22
N LEU A 54 -2.40 8.99 -0.30
CA LEU A 54 -2.88 7.61 -0.18
C LEU A 54 -2.68 6.82 -1.47
N ALA A 55 -2.69 7.50 -2.61
CA ALA A 55 -2.42 6.94 -3.91
C ALA A 55 -1.64 7.92 -4.78
N PHE A 56 -0.80 7.41 -5.68
CA PHE A 56 -0.01 8.23 -6.59
C PHE A 56 0.11 7.53 -7.94
N VAL A 57 -0.02 8.27 -9.04
CA VAL A 57 0.20 7.74 -10.39
C VAL A 57 1.41 8.44 -10.99
N ALA A 58 2.37 7.64 -11.46
CA ALA A 58 3.47 8.13 -12.27
C ALA A 58 3.56 7.31 -13.55
N HIS A 59 3.54 7.99 -14.69
CA HIS A 59 3.48 7.38 -16.01
C HIS A 59 2.26 6.45 -16.15
N GLN A 60 2.46 5.14 -16.07
CA GLN A 60 1.42 4.11 -16.21
C GLN A 60 1.39 3.20 -14.97
N THR A 61 1.90 3.68 -13.84
CA THR A 61 2.04 2.92 -12.61
C THR A 61 1.27 3.59 -11.48
N LEU A 62 0.37 2.83 -10.86
CA LEU A 62 -0.34 3.23 -9.64
C LEU A 62 0.42 2.72 -8.41
N PHE A 63 0.68 3.61 -7.47
CA PHE A 63 1.28 3.32 -6.17
C PHE A 63 0.22 3.46 -5.09
N VAL A 64 0.06 2.43 -4.26
CA VAL A 64 -0.77 2.47 -3.04
C VAL A 64 -0.04 1.71 -1.92
N HIS A 65 -0.39 1.96 -0.66
CA HIS A 65 0.32 1.30 0.45
C HIS A 65 0.03 -0.20 0.51
N GLY A 66 -1.22 -0.64 0.52
CA GLY A 66 -1.58 -2.04 0.70
C GLY A 66 -2.12 -2.76 -0.53
N GLY A 67 -3.21 -2.26 -1.09
CA GLY A 67 -3.85 -2.96 -2.19
C GLY A 67 -5.16 -2.31 -2.60
N ILE A 68 -5.62 -2.61 -3.80
CA ILE A 68 -6.91 -2.11 -4.31
C ILE A 68 -8.01 -3.16 -4.22
N ILE A 69 -7.72 -4.34 -3.67
CA ILE A 69 -8.65 -5.43 -3.39
C ILE A 69 -8.39 -5.98 -1.98
N ASN A 70 -9.34 -6.77 -1.47
CA ASN A 70 -9.16 -7.64 -0.31
C ASN A 70 -9.28 -9.10 -0.77
N GLY A 71 -8.19 -9.86 -0.70
CA GLY A 71 -8.16 -11.25 -1.18
C GLY A 71 -8.99 -12.27 -0.39
N ASP A 72 -9.54 -11.89 0.78
CA ASP A 72 -10.27 -12.79 1.67
C ASP A 72 -11.80 -12.79 1.46
N ASP A 73 -12.36 -11.76 0.83
CA ASP A 73 -13.82 -11.61 0.64
C ASP A 73 -14.18 -11.64 -0.85
N GLY A 74 -14.11 -12.83 -1.45
CA GLY A 74 -14.60 -13.08 -2.81
C GLY A 74 -14.21 -12.02 -3.83
N ALA A 75 -13.00 -11.44 -3.73
CA ALA A 75 -12.46 -10.36 -4.58
C ALA A 75 -13.41 -9.18 -4.92
N GLY A 76 -14.54 -9.03 -4.22
CA GLY A 76 -15.69 -8.26 -4.71
C GLY A 76 -15.64 -6.79 -4.30
N LEU A 77 -14.95 -6.48 -3.21
CA LEU A 77 -14.79 -5.12 -2.69
C LEU A 77 -13.42 -4.59 -3.09
N SER A 78 -13.41 -3.84 -4.20
CA SER A 78 -12.25 -3.05 -4.61
C SER A 78 -12.29 -1.67 -3.96
N ALA A 79 -11.15 -1.20 -3.48
CA ALA A 79 -10.93 0.20 -3.08
C ALA A 79 -10.92 1.14 -4.30
N LEU A 80 -10.60 0.59 -5.48
CA LEU A 80 -10.50 1.33 -6.73
C LEU A 80 -11.82 2.05 -7.03
N GLY A 81 -11.73 3.35 -7.32
CA GLY A 81 -12.89 4.16 -7.68
C GLY A 81 -13.77 4.59 -6.51
N ARG A 82 -13.40 4.33 -5.24
CA ARG A 82 -14.19 4.70 -4.05
C ARG A 82 -13.46 5.71 -3.16
N VAL A 83 -14.22 6.64 -2.59
CA VAL A 83 -13.71 7.63 -1.62
C VAL A 83 -14.61 7.59 -0.37
N PRO A 84 -14.06 7.58 0.86
CA PRO A 84 -14.83 7.38 2.08
C PRO A 84 -16.01 8.34 2.32
N ASP A 85 -15.91 9.60 1.92
CA ASP A 85 -16.94 10.63 2.11
C ASP A 85 -17.97 10.69 0.97
N GLU A 86 -17.74 9.96 -0.13
CA GLU A 86 -18.66 9.82 -1.27
C GLU A 86 -19.02 8.32 -1.52
N PRO A 87 -19.55 7.57 -0.54
CA PRO A 87 -19.66 6.11 -0.61
C PRO A 87 -20.62 5.57 -1.68
N SER A 88 -21.55 6.40 -2.16
CA SER A 88 -22.49 6.06 -3.24
C SER A 88 -21.92 6.31 -4.63
N LYS A 89 -20.78 6.99 -4.74
CA LYS A 89 -20.16 7.36 -6.00
C LYS A 89 -19.03 6.40 -6.34
N HIS A 90 -18.96 6.03 -7.61
CA HIS A 90 -17.85 5.30 -8.18
C HIS A 90 -17.20 6.14 -9.26
N PHE A 91 -15.88 6.25 -9.21
CA PHE A 91 -15.08 6.97 -10.19
C PHE A 91 -14.55 6.00 -11.25
N ASP A 92 -14.86 6.25 -12.51
CA ASP A 92 -14.43 5.41 -13.65
C ASP A 92 -13.09 5.85 -14.25
N SER A 93 -12.51 6.95 -13.77
CA SER A 93 -11.16 7.39 -14.06
C SER A 93 -10.28 7.18 -12.83
N VAL A 94 -9.19 6.42 -12.98
CA VAL A 94 -8.23 6.19 -11.88
C VAL A 94 -7.55 7.49 -11.47
N LEU A 95 -7.24 8.38 -12.42
CA LEU A 95 -6.64 9.67 -12.11
C LEU A 95 -7.59 10.55 -11.30
N GLU A 96 -8.86 10.63 -11.69
CA GLU A 96 -9.87 11.38 -10.94
C GLU A 96 -10.07 10.79 -9.53
N TRP A 97 -10.15 9.47 -9.43
CA TRP A 97 -10.24 8.77 -8.15
C TRP A 97 -9.06 9.09 -7.23
N VAL A 98 -7.83 9.06 -7.76
CA VAL A 98 -6.61 9.38 -7.01
C VAL A 98 -6.64 10.82 -6.49
N ASP A 99 -7.04 11.77 -7.33
CA ASP A 99 -7.17 13.18 -6.94
C ASP A 99 -8.19 13.35 -5.82
N LYS A 100 -9.34 12.69 -5.92
CA LYS A 100 -10.43 12.74 -4.93
C LYS A 100 -10.07 12.05 -3.62
N LEU A 101 -9.43 10.88 -3.69
CA LEU A 101 -8.95 10.16 -2.51
C LEU A 101 -7.90 10.97 -1.74
N ASN A 102 -6.97 11.61 -2.45
CA ASN A 102 -5.96 12.47 -1.83
C ASN A 102 -6.55 13.81 -1.33
N ALA A 103 -7.60 14.33 -1.98
CA ALA A 103 -8.32 15.50 -1.48
C ALA A 103 -9.05 15.19 -0.16
N TRP A 104 -9.69 14.03 -0.08
CA TRP A 104 -10.26 13.52 1.17
C TRP A 104 -9.19 13.34 2.24
N TYR A 105 -8.04 12.72 1.93
CA TYR A 105 -6.92 12.62 2.87
C TYR A 105 -6.51 13.98 3.44
N ARG A 106 -6.29 14.98 2.57
CA ARG A 106 -5.91 16.33 2.99
C ARG A 106 -6.98 16.99 3.86
N SER A 107 -8.27 16.76 3.57
CA SER A 107 -9.35 17.29 4.42
C SER A 107 -9.33 16.66 5.82
N GLN A 108 -9.01 15.37 5.93
CA GLN A 108 -8.85 14.70 7.22
C GLN A 108 -7.63 15.20 8.01
N ILE A 109 -6.51 15.48 7.33
CA ILE A 109 -5.34 16.08 7.98
C ILE A 109 -5.65 17.49 8.47
N GLN A 110 -6.35 18.30 7.66
CA GLN A 110 -6.76 19.65 8.05
C GLN A 110 -7.73 19.61 9.25
N ASP A 111 -8.73 18.73 9.22
CA ASP A 111 -9.68 18.54 10.31
C ASP A 111 -8.96 18.13 11.61
N TRP A 112 -7.95 17.26 11.53
CA TRP A 112 -7.09 16.94 12.68
C TRP A 112 -6.31 18.15 13.20
N ILE A 113 -5.78 19.00 12.32
CA ILE A 113 -5.06 20.22 12.71
C ILE A 113 -6.00 21.19 13.45
N ASP A 114 -7.23 21.35 12.95
CA ASP A 114 -8.20 22.30 13.51
C ASP A 114 -8.80 21.77 14.83
N TYR A 115 -8.99 20.45 14.93
CA TYR A 115 -9.63 19.80 16.08
C TYR A 115 -8.84 18.59 16.59
N PRO A 116 -7.60 18.76 17.09
CA PRO A 116 -6.70 17.64 17.39
C PRO A 116 -7.10 16.81 18.61
N HIS A 117 -7.96 17.37 19.47
CA HIS A 117 -8.38 16.77 20.74
C HIS A 117 -9.73 16.08 20.61
N TRP A 118 -9.95 15.10 21.50
CA TRP A 118 -11.27 14.53 21.70
C TRP A 118 -12.26 15.60 22.14
N ASN A 119 -13.48 15.52 21.62
CA ASN A 119 -14.59 16.30 22.16
C ASN A 119 -14.87 15.92 23.63
N ALA A 120 -15.67 16.72 24.33
CA ALA A 120 -15.97 16.50 25.75
C ALA A 120 -16.63 15.13 26.06
N LYS A 121 -17.25 14.50 25.07
CA LYS A 121 -17.88 13.17 25.19
C LYS A 121 -16.94 12.02 24.83
N HIS A 122 -15.69 12.31 24.46
CA HIS A 122 -14.72 11.35 23.94
C HIS A 122 -15.25 10.50 22.77
N SER A 123 -16.14 11.07 21.94
CA SER A 123 -16.77 10.34 20.84
C SER A 123 -16.18 10.62 19.46
N SER A 124 -15.56 11.79 19.27
CA SER A 124 -14.89 12.17 18.02
C SER A 124 -13.76 13.16 18.27
N ARG A 125 -12.86 13.24 17.29
CA ARG A 125 -11.79 14.24 17.12
C ARG A 125 -11.60 14.49 15.63
N GLY A 126 -10.85 15.52 15.28
CA GLY A 126 -10.47 15.77 13.90
C GLY A 126 -9.63 14.63 13.30
N GLY A 127 -9.87 14.34 12.02
CA GLY A 127 -9.18 13.27 11.27
C GLY A 127 -9.56 11.85 11.69
N ASN A 128 -10.65 11.68 12.45
CA ASN A 128 -11.08 10.39 12.97
C ASN A 128 -11.47 9.39 11.86
N GLU A 129 -11.95 9.86 10.69
CA GLU A 129 -12.27 8.95 9.58
C GLU A 129 -11.00 8.41 8.91
N LEU A 130 -9.90 9.18 8.87
CA LEU A 130 -8.61 8.66 8.41
C LEU A 130 -8.06 7.58 9.37
N LEU A 131 -8.24 7.74 10.68
CA LEU A 131 -7.87 6.70 11.65
C LEU A 131 -8.69 5.41 11.45
N LYS A 132 -9.97 5.52 11.14
CA LYS A 132 -10.80 4.35 10.79
C LYS A 132 -10.35 3.71 9.47
N TYR A 133 -9.98 4.51 8.48
CA TYR A 133 -9.57 4.03 7.16
C TYR A 133 -8.36 3.09 7.17
N VAL A 134 -7.52 3.19 8.21
CA VAL A 134 -6.31 2.37 8.38
C VAL A 134 -6.51 1.18 9.32
N VAL A 135 -7.73 0.92 9.80
CA VAL A 135 -8.00 -0.28 10.62
C VAL A 135 -8.19 -1.52 9.73
N PRO A 136 -7.76 -2.72 10.16
CA PRO A 136 -7.79 -3.94 9.34
C PRO A 136 -9.15 -4.31 8.73
N ASN A 137 -10.26 -3.92 9.38
CA ASN A 137 -11.61 -4.27 8.95
C ASN A 137 -12.28 -3.18 8.09
N TYR A 138 -11.53 -2.16 7.65
CA TYR A 138 -12.08 -1.13 6.78
C TYR A 138 -12.17 -1.64 5.33
N ALA A 139 -13.40 -1.85 4.86
CA ALA A 139 -13.64 -2.29 3.48
C ALA A 139 -13.28 -1.20 2.46
N GLY A 140 -12.54 -1.56 1.41
CA GLY A 140 -12.17 -0.62 0.34
C GLY A 140 -11.09 0.40 0.73
N SER A 141 -10.20 0.04 1.67
CA SER A 141 -9.04 0.85 2.01
C SER A 141 -7.83 0.48 1.15
N VAL A 142 -7.15 1.50 0.61
CA VAL A 142 -5.89 1.30 -0.11
C VAL A 142 -4.70 1.03 0.81
N VAL A 143 -4.89 1.17 2.13
CA VAL A 143 -3.84 0.98 3.15
C VAL A 143 -3.84 -0.45 3.67
N VAL A 144 -5.03 -0.98 4.01
CA VAL A 144 -5.16 -2.35 4.56
C VAL A 144 -5.52 -3.39 3.50
N GLY A 145 -5.72 -2.95 2.24
CA GLY A 145 -5.91 -3.83 1.09
C GLY A 145 -4.79 -4.87 0.95
N ARG A 146 -5.14 -6.06 0.46
CA ARG A 146 -4.20 -7.19 0.30
C ARG A 146 -4.47 -7.94 -1.00
N HIS A 147 -3.40 -8.15 -1.77
CA HIS A 147 -3.39 -9.00 -2.97
C HIS A 147 -3.00 -10.44 -2.66
N LEU A 148 -3.39 -10.93 -1.49
CA LEU A 148 -3.13 -12.28 -1.02
C LEU A 148 -4.46 -12.92 -0.59
N LEU A 149 -4.64 -14.20 -0.90
CA LEU A 149 -5.69 -15.03 -0.30
C LEU A 149 -5.36 -15.30 1.18
N ALA A 150 -6.34 -15.81 1.94
CA ALA A 150 -6.17 -16.12 3.37
C ALA A 150 -5.00 -17.06 3.66
N GLY A 151 -4.68 -17.94 2.71
CA GLY A 151 -3.51 -18.83 2.77
C GLY A 151 -2.17 -18.18 2.44
N GLY A 152 -2.12 -16.86 2.20
CA GLY A 152 -0.91 -16.11 1.83
C GLY A 152 -0.54 -16.17 0.35
N MET A 153 -1.35 -16.82 -0.48
CA MET A 153 -1.07 -16.97 -1.91
C MET A 153 -1.38 -15.68 -2.67
N PRO A 154 -0.45 -15.17 -3.50
CA PRO A 154 -0.72 -14.02 -4.36
C PRO A 154 -1.90 -14.26 -5.31
N THR A 155 -2.74 -13.25 -5.49
CA THR A 155 -3.91 -13.33 -6.37
C THR A 155 -3.90 -12.22 -7.43
N PRO A 156 -4.18 -12.55 -8.71
CA PRO A 156 -4.41 -11.56 -9.76
C PRO A 156 -5.59 -10.64 -9.43
N LEU A 157 -5.71 -9.54 -10.17
CA LEU A 157 -6.88 -8.68 -10.07
C LEU A 157 -8.09 -9.31 -10.77
N PRO A 158 -9.32 -9.06 -10.28
CA PRO A 158 -10.53 -9.34 -11.03
C PRO A 158 -10.55 -8.58 -12.37
N ASP A 159 -11.12 -9.20 -13.41
CA ASP A 159 -11.16 -8.64 -14.78
C ASP A 159 -11.76 -7.24 -14.85
N LYS A 160 -12.81 -6.97 -14.05
CA LYS A 160 -13.44 -5.65 -13.99
C LYS A 160 -12.46 -4.58 -13.50
N THR A 161 -11.65 -4.90 -12.48
CA THR A 161 -10.65 -4.01 -11.90
C THR A 161 -9.48 -3.81 -12.87
N ALA A 162 -8.97 -4.89 -13.46
CA ALA A 162 -7.91 -4.82 -14.49
C ALA A 162 -8.36 -4.02 -15.73
N SER A 163 -9.62 -4.16 -16.14
CA SER A 163 -10.21 -3.39 -17.25
C SER A 163 -10.28 -1.90 -16.94
N LEU A 164 -10.65 -1.53 -15.72
CA LEU A 164 -10.70 -0.13 -15.28
C LEU A 164 -9.32 0.52 -15.27
N LEU A 165 -8.30 -0.21 -14.77
CA LEU A 165 -6.90 0.22 -14.81
C LEU A 165 -6.43 0.42 -16.26
N SER A 166 -6.69 -0.56 -17.12
CA SER A 166 -6.34 -0.49 -18.55
C SER A 166 -6.98 0.72 -19.25
N LYS A 167 -8.28 0.96 -19.03
CA LYS A 167 -9.01 2.11 -19.56
C LYS A 167 -8.46 3.45 -19.07
N SER A 168 -7.87 3.47 -17.89
CA SER A 168 -7.22 4.65 -17.30
C SER A 168 -5.74 4.76 -17.65
N GLY A 169 -5.23 3.92 -18.56
CA GLY A 169 -3.83 3.94 -18.99
C GLY A 169 -2.85 3.37 -17.96
N ILE A 170 -3.31 2.64 -16.95
CA ILE A 170 -2.46 2.01 -15.94
C ILE A 170 -2.06 0.60 -16.38
N ARG A 171 -0.75 0.33 -16.41
CA ARG A 171 -0.17 -1.00 -16.68
C ARG A 171 0.16 -1.76 -15.41
N ARG A 172 0.53 -1.07 -14.34
CA ARG A 172 1.09 -1.72 -13.14
C ARG A 172 0.56 -1.10 -11.85
N VAL A 173 0.39 -1.93 -10.82
CA VAL A 173 0.16 -1.48 -9.44
C VAL A 173 1.34 -1.91 -8.57
N ILE A 174 1.89 -1.00 -7.76
CA ILE A 174 2.95 -1.28 -6.80
C ILE A 174 2.40 -1.08 -5.37
N ILE A 175 2.65 -2.06 -4.50
CA ILE A 175 2.12 -2.12 -3.14
C ILE A 175 3.18 -2.57 -2.11
N GLY A 176 2.97 -2.29 -0.82
CA GLY A 176 3.94 -2.56 0.23
C GLY A 176 3.40 -2.62 1.69
N HIS A 177 2.21 -3.18 1.93
CA HIS A 177 1.63 -3.31 3.29
C HIS A 177 1.86 -4.68 3.93
N THR A 178 1.70 -5.75 3.15
CA THR A 178 1.80 -7.11 3.69
C THR A 178 3.18 -7.66 3.33
N PRO A 179 4.05 -7.91 4.32
CA PRO A 179 5.29 -8.65 4.15
C PRO A 179 5.08 -9.88 3.26
N HIS A 180 5.79 -9.94 2.14
CA HIS A 180 5.68 -11.06 1.22
C HIS A 180 6.99 -11.31 0.47
N GLY A 181 7.51 -12.52 0.64
CA GLY A 181 8.74 -12.95 0.02
C GLY A 181 9.99 -12.26 0.57
N ASN A 182 11.13 -12.72 0.12
CA ASN A 182 12.45 -12.11 0.35
C ASN A 182 12.81 -11.04 -0.69
N CYS A 183 11.90 -10.78 -1.62
CA CYS A 183 12.06 -9.87 -2.73
C CYS A 183 10.71 -9.45 -3.29
N PRO A 184 10.67 -8.45 -4.19
CA PRO A 184 9.43 -8.10 -4.83
C PRO A 184 8.81 -9.29 -5.58
N THR A 185 7.52 -9.54 -5.32
CA THR A 185 6.74 -10.58 -6.01
C THR A 185 5.91 -9.96 -7.11
N VAL A 186 6.06 -10.46 -8.34
CA VAL A 186 5.35 -10.00 -9.54
C VAL A 186 4.20 -10.95 -9.82
N ILE A 187 2.97 -10.46 -9.70
CA ILE A 187 1.74 -11.17 -10.07
C ILE A 187 1.38 -10.73 -11.49
N LYS A 188 1.52 -11.63 -12.46
CA LYS A 188 1.12 -11.39 -13.85
C LYS A 188 -0.39 -11.47 -13.99
N GLN A 189 -1.00 -10.43 -14.55
CA GLN A 189 -2.40 -10.45 -14.93
C GLN A 189 -2.59 -11.37 -16.15
N PRO A 190 -3.60 -12.26 -16.12
CA PRO A 190 -3.98 -13.01 -17.31
C PRO A 190 -4.30 -12.05 -18.46
N GLN A 191 -3.52 -12.14 -19.53
CA GLN A 191 -3.93 -11.53 -20.79
C GLN A 191 -5.03 -12.41 -21.36
N GLY A 192 -6.28 -11.94 -21.34
CA GLY A 192 -7.35 -12.61 -22.09
C GLY A 192 -6.87 -12.83 -23.52
N GLN A 193 -7.00 -14.04 -24.05
CA GLN A 193 -6.75 -14.31 -25.46
C GLN A 193 -7.56 -13.32 -26.29
N ILE A 194 -6.90 -12.32 -26.88
CA ILE A 194 -7.52 -11.32 -27.75
C ILE A 194 -8.07 -11.97 -29.06
N ASN A 195 -7.88 -13.28 -29.28
CA ASN A 195 -8.08 -13.92 -30.58
C ASN A 195 -9.05 -15.11 -30.64
N THR A 196 -10.04 -15.23 -29.75
CA THR A 196 -11.13 -16.22 -29.94
C THR A 196 -12.48 -15.68 -29.51
N CYS A 197 -13.04 -14.74 -30.27
CA CYS A 197 -14.49 -14.58 -30.29
C CYS A 197 -15.08 -15.64 -31.23
N PRO A 198 -15.96 -16.55 -30.79
CA PRO A 198 -16.98 -17.09 -31.68
C PRO A 198 -17.80 -15.90 -32.16
N SER A 199 -18.03 -15.85 -33.46
CA SER A 199 -18.84 -14.85 -34.13
C SER A 199 -20.29 -14.90 -33.64
N ASP A 200 -20.63 -14.32 -32.49
CA ASP A 200 -22.03 -14.06 -32.11
C ASP A 200 -22.18 -12.87 -31.14
N ALA A 201 -23.18 -12.06 -31.51
CA ALA A 201 -23.69 -10.78 -31.03
C ALA A 201 -23.43 -10.29 -29.57
N ASN A 202 -23.13 -8.98 -29.49
CA ASN A 202 -23.55 -8.05 -28.43
C ASN A 202 -22.82 -8.00 -27.06
N VAL A 203 -21.51 -8.21 -27.02
CA VAL A 203 -20.68 -7.64 -25.94
C VAL A 203 -19.80 -6.54 -26.52
N SER A 204 -20.10 -5.29 -26.14
CA SER A 204 -19.32 -4.11 -26.52
C SER A 204 -17.85 -4.34 -26.20
N ARG A 205 -17.04 -4.51 -27.25
CA ARG A 205 -15.57 -4.59 -27.16
C ARG A 205 -15.07 -3.39 -26.37
N CYS A 206 -14.56 -3.63 -25.17
CA CYS A 206 -13.82 -2.67 -24.38
C CYS A 206 -12.46 -2.43 -25.07
N HIS A 207 -12.43 -1.77 -26.22
CA HIS A 207 -11.18 -1.29 -26.79
C HIS A 207 -10.58 -0.30 -25.79
N SER A 208 -9.38 -0.62 -25.27
CA SER A 208 -8.55 0.34 -24.55
C SER A 208 -8.31 1.52 -25.49
N VAL A 209 -8.56 2.73 -24.98
CA VAL A 209 -8.55 3.95 -25.80
C VAL A 209 -7.17 4.20 -26.42
N ASP A 210 -6.10 3.60 -25.87
CA ASP A 210 -4.70 3.74 -26.32
C ASP A 210 -3.89 2.42 -26.41
N GLY A 211 -4.54 1.24 -26.45
CA GLY A 211 -3.80 -0.04 -26.54
C GLY A 211 -3.03 -0.45 -25.27
N VAL A 212 -3.25 0.25 -24.15
CA VAL A 212 -2.68 -0.10 -22.84
C VAL A 212 -3.48 -1.24 -22.22
N SER A 213 -2.80 -2.34 -21.89
CA SER A 213 -3.34 -3.44 -21.08
C SER A 213 -2.71 -3.39 -19.71
N PHE A 214 -3.50 -3.63 -18.67
CA PHE A 214 -2.97 -3.92 -17.35
C PHE A 214 -2.13 -5.21 -17.41
N GLU A 215 -0.97 -5.18 -16.78
CA GLU A 215 0.05 -6.22 -16.85
C GLU A 215 0.25 -6.85 -15.48
N ASP A 216 0.63 -6.07 -14.47
CA ASP A 216 1.19 -6.67 -13.24
C ASP A 216 0.77 -5.95 -11.95
N VAL A 217 0.65 -6.73 -10.87
CA VAL A 217 0.73 -6.23 -9.50
C VAL A 217 2.08 -6.62 -8.92
N ILE A 218 2.78 -5.67 -8.31
CA ILE A 218 4.10 -5.88 -7.71
C ILE A 218 4.02 -5.62 -6.21
N LEU A 219 4.21 -6.67 -5.42
CA LEU A 219 4.34 -6.63 -3.97
C LEU A 219 5.79 -6.29 -3.62
N CYS A 220 6.04 -5.20 -2.90
CA CYS A 220 7.40 -4.72 -2.57
C CYS A 220 7.71 -4.68 -1.07
N ASP A 221 6.81 -5.13 -0.20
CA ASP A 221 7.11 -5.23 1.23
C ASP A 221 7.88 -6.51 1.53
N THR A 222 9.20 -6.37 1.57
CA THR A 222 10.13 -7.45 1.92
C THR A 222 10.53 -7.38 3.40
N SER A 223 9.80 -6.64 4.23
CA SER A 223 10.09 -6.61 5.67
C SER A 223 9.84 -8.00 6.26
N TYR A 224 10.63 -8.42 7.24
CA TYR A 224 10.49 -9.74 7.89
C TYR A 224 10.70 -10.95 6.97
N SER A 225 11.38 -10.77 5.83
CA SER A 225 11.75 -11.88 4.97
C SER A 225 12.76 -12.83 5.61
N ASP A 226 13.56 -12.33 6.55
CA ASP A 226 14.43 -13.15 7.39
C ASP A 226 14.48 -12.57 8.80
N ILE A 227 13.73 -13.16 9.72
CA ILE A 227 13.64 -12.73 11.12
C ILE A 227 14.93 -12.96 11.92
N GLN A 228 15.88 -13.73 11.39
CA GLN A 228 17.19 -13.96 12.01
C GLN A 228 18.19 -12.88 11.61
N ALA A 229 17.99 -12.23 10.47
CA ALA A 229 18.82 -11.11 10.04
C ALA A 229 18.60 -9.88 10.92
N ARG A 230 19.69 -9.14 11.16
CA ARG A 230 19.70 -7.94 12.02
C ARG A 230 18.72 -6.85 11.55
N ASP A 231 18.48 -6.76 10.24
CA ASP A 231 17.58 -5.80 9.61
C ASP A 231 16.22 -6.41 9.21
N ASN A 232 15.99 -7.68 9.57
CA ASN A 232 14.84 -8.50 9.21
C ASN A 232 14.67 -8.77 7.70
N ARG A 233 15.71 -8.55 6.86
CA ARG A 233 15.63 -8.70 5.40
C ARG A 233 16.42 -9.90 4.86
N GLY A 234 17.57 -10.21 5.48
CA GLY A 234 18.42 -11.32 5.06
C GLY A 234 19.34 -10.97 3.88
N SER A 235 20.09 -11.96 3.41
CA SER A 235 21.07 -11.82 2.32
C SER A 235 20.56 -12.29 0.95
N ALA A 236 19.40 -12.94 0.90
CA ALA A 236 18.81 -13.44 -0.34
C ALA A 236 18.27 -12.28 -1.19
N ALA A 237 18.47 -12.39 -2.50
CA ALA A 237 17.97 -11.44 -3.49
C ALA A 237 17.48 -12.22 -4.71
N SER A 238 16.23 -12.65 -4.67
CA SER A 238 15.55 -13.31 -5.78
C SER A 238 14.54 -12.37 -6.45
N GLU A 239 13.90 -12.80 -7.53
CA GLU A 239 12.68 -12.25 -8.11
C GLU A 239 11.71 -13.42 -8.20
N VAL A 240 10.48 -13.26 -7.71
CA VAL A 240 9.43 -14.29 -7.81
C VAL A 240 8.37 -13.81 -8.79
N ILE A 241 8.23 -14.54 -9.90
CA ILE A 241 7.22 -14.28 -10.92
C ILE A 241 6.15 -15.35 -10.83
N VAL A 242 4.90 -14.92 -10.63
CA VAL A 242 3.72 -15.80 -10.63
C VAL A 242 2.94 -15.58 -11.93
N GLU A 243 2.90 -16.60 -12.78
CA GLU A 243 2.18 -16.58 -14.04
C GLU A 243 0.68 -16.92 -13.88
N PRO A 244 -0.18 -16.53 -14.82
CA PRO A 244 -1.59 -16.92 -14.85
C PRO A 244 -1.83 -18.44 -14.85
N SER A 245 -0.86 -19.21 -15.37
CA SER A 245 -0.87 -20.67 -15.39
C SER A 245 -0.71 -21.31 -14.00
N GLY A 246 -0.36 -20.51 -12.98
CA GLY A 246 0.08 -20.98 -11.67
C GLY A 246 1.55 -21.38 -11.65
N ARG A 247 2.27 -21.31 -12.78
CA ARG A 247 3.72 -21.48 -12.82
C ARG A 247 4.39 -20.37 -12.03
N VAL A 248 5.34 -20.75 -11.20
CA VAL A 248 6.20 -19.83 -10.45
C VAL A 248 7.60 -19.93 -11.04
N SER A 249 8.28 -18.80 -11.19
CA SER A 249 9.68 -18.77 -11.59
C SER A 249 10.47 -17.91 -10.63
N VAL A 250 11.63 -18.41 -10.23
CA VAL A 250 12.54 -17.76 -9.30
C VAL A 250 13.88 -17.52 -10.00
N ILE A 251 14.36 -16.28 -9.92
CA ILE A 251 15.66 -15.86 -10.47
C ILE A 251 16.40 -15.09 -9.39
N GLY A 252 17.70 -15.31 -9.21
CA GLY A 252 18.54 -14.49 -8.33
C GLY A 252 19.44 -15.30 -7.41
N VAL A 253 19.70 -14.79 -6.21
CA VAL A 253 20.65 -15.35 -5.24
C VAL A 253 19.92 -15.77 -3.98
N LEU A 254 20.06 -17.03 -3.60
CA LEU A 254 19.55 -17.58 -2.35
C LEU A 254 20.39 -17.13 -1.14
N GLU A 255 19.89 -17.41 0.07
CA GLU A 255 20.57 -17.08 1.34
C GLU A 255 21.98 -17.69 1.42
N ASP A 256 22.17 -18.91 0.90
CA ASP A 256 23.45 -19.63 0.85
C ASP A 256 24.39 -19.15 -0.27
N GLY A 257 23.98 -18.12 -1.03
CA GLY A 257 24.73 -17.57 -2.15
C GLY A 257 24.55 -18.32 -3.47
N GLN A 258 23.75 -19.39 -3.50
CA GLN A 258 23.46 -20.10 -4.75
C GLN A 258 22.71 -19.19 -5.72
N ARG A 259 23.16 -19.15 -6.98
CA ARG A 259 22.45 -18.48 -8.07
C ARG A 259 21.42 -19.43 -8.68
N ILE A 260 20.21 -18.92 -8.85
CA ILE A 260 19.12 -19.57 -9.57
C ILE A 260 18.81 -18.74 -10.80
N ASP A 261 18.87 -19.38 -11.96
CA ASP A 261 18.43 -18.80 -13.22
C ASP A 261 17.25 -19.64 -13.74
N ASN A 262 16.02 -19.18 -13.49
CA ASN A 262 14.76 -19.79 -13.95
C ASN A 262 14.55 -21.26 -13.55
N CYS A 263 14.33 -21.51 -12.26
CA CYS A 263 13.73 -22.77 -11.83
C CYS A 263 12.20 -22.70 -11.95
N THR A 264 11.62 -23.71 -12.61
CA THR A 264 10.17 -23.99 -12.70
C THR A 264 9.73 -25.04 -11.71
#